data_AF-M7CV07-F1
#
_entry.id   AF-M7CV07-F1
#
_cell.length_a   1.000
_cell.length_b   1.000
_cell.length_c   1.000
_cell.angle_alpha   90.00
_cell.angle_beta   90.00
_cell.angle_gamma   90.00
#
_symmetry.space_group_name_H-M   'P 1'
#
loop_
_entity.id
_entity.type
_entity.pdbx_description
1 polymer ?
#
loop_
_entity_poly.entity_id
_entity_poly.type
_entity_poly.pdbx_seq_one_letter_code
_entity_poly.pdbx_strand_id
1 'polypeptide(L)' 'MTEKRLSEKALLENLDAHKVHADELAQPLPQELTPLERLKGSVKRYERPTDPVWDEWFDSEESATDDFMNDRDQPPKDDE' A
#
# COMPACT_ATOMS: atom_id res chain seq x y z
N MET A 1 -11.19 -27.15 46.95
CA MET A 1 -10.86 -27.26 45.51
C MET A 1 -9.40 -27.62 45.41
N THR A 2 -9.05 -28.70 44.71
CA THR A 2 -7.65 -29.09 44.49
C THR A 2 -7.15 -28.41 43.22
N GLU A 3 -6.24 -27.45 43.37
CA GLU A 3 -5.60 -26.79 42.24
C GLU A 3 -4.67 -27.79 41.55
N LYS A 4 -5.03 -28.21 40.33
CA LYS A 4 -4.15 -29.06 39.51
C LYS A 4 -2.91 -28.24 39.17
N ARG A 5 -1.75 -28.68 39.64
CA ARG A 5 -0.46 -28.11 39.23
C ARG A 5 -0.25 -28.42 37.77
N LEU A 6 -0.37 -27.39 36.93
CA LEU A 6 -0.04 -27.48 35.51
C LEU A 6 1.46 -27.74 35.41
N SER A 7 1.86 -28.81 34.72
CA SER A 7 3.26 -29.08 34.43
C SER A 7 3.66 -28.35 33.15
N GLU A 8 4.92 -27.94 33.03
CA GLU A 8 5.45 -27.28 31.83
C GLU A 8 5.18 -28.09 30.56
N LYS A 9 5.26 -29.42 30.67
CA LYS A 9 4.92 -30.35 29.58
C LYS A 9 3.46 -30.23 29.13
N ALA A 10 2.52 -30.09 30.06
CA ALA A 10 1.11 -29.91 29.74
C ALA A 10 0.82 -28.55 29.08
N LEU A 11 1.65 -27.54 29.33
CA LEU A 11 1.56 -26.23 28.67
C LEU A 11 2.07 -26.29 27.22
N LEU A 12 3.04 -27.15 26.94
CA LEU A 12 3.68 -27.28 25.62
C LEU A 12 3.01 -28.32 24.70
N GLU A 13 2.22 -29.24 25.25
CA GLU A 13 1.62 -30.38 24.53
C GLU A 13 0.70 -29.99 23.36
N ASN A 14 0.11 -28.79 23.39
CA ASN A 14 -0.79 -28.28 22.34
C ASN A 14 -0.30 -26.96 21.74
N LEU A 15 0.96 -26.58 21.99
CA LEU A 15 1.53 -25.35 21.46
C LEU A 15 2.08 -25.64 20.05
N ASP A 16 1.39 -25.14 19.04
CA ASP A 16 1.84 -25.23 17.65
C ASP A 16 3.04 -24.31 17.44
N ALA A 17 4.25 -24.90 17.47
CA ALA A 17 5.53 -24.20 17.30
C ALA A 17 5.58 -23.34 16.02
N HIS A 18 4.82 -23.70 14.99
CA HIS A 18 4.77 -22.98 13.71
C HIS A 18 3.74 -21.85 13.69
N LYS A 19 2.86 -21.77 14.70
CA LYS A 19 1.83 -20.74 14.83
C LYS A 19 2.12 -19.72 15.94
N VAL A 20 3.09 -19.97 16.81
CA VAL A 20 3.47 -19.04 17.90
C VAL A 20 4.06 -17.73 17.35
N HIS A 21 4.63 -17.77 16.15
CA HIS A 21 5.13 -16.60 15.43
C HIS A 21 4.07 -15.91 14.56
N ALA A 22 2.78 -16.25 14.70
CA ALA A 22 1.72 -15.61 13.92
C ALA A 22 1.49 -14.13 14.29
N ASP A 23 2.01 -13.67 15.43
CA ASP A 23 2.01 -12.26 15.83
C ASP A 23 3.09 -11.42 15.11
N GLU A 24 3.95 -12.03 14.29
CA GLU A 24 4.96 -11.29 13.52
C GLU A 24 4.37 -10.43 12.38
N LEU A 25 3.04 -10.42 12.21
CA LEU A 25 2.34 -9.46 11.36
C LEU A 25 1.02 -8.97 12.00
N ALA A 26 1.03 -8.64 13.29
CA ALA A 26 -0.05 -7.82 13.84
C ALA A 26 -0.13 -6.52 13.02
N GLN A 27 -1.30 -6.20 12.46
CA GLN A 27 -1.48 -4.94 11.76
C GLN A 27 -1.09 -3.80 12.72
N PRO A 28 -0.15 -2.93 12.34
CA PRO A 28 0.35 -1.89 13.23
C PRO A 28 -0.81 -1.06 13.75
N LEU A 29 -0.79 -0.77 15.05
CA LEU A 29 -1.83 0.06 15.65
C LEU A 29 -1.79 1.45 14.99
N PRO A 30 -2.92 2.17 14.89
CA PRO A 30 -2.96 3.48 14.23
C PRO A 30 -1.97 4.52 14.79
N GLN A 31 -1.53 4.32 16.04
CA GLN A 31 -0.52 5.13 16.74
C GLN A 31 0.93 4.73 16.45
N GLU A 32 1.16 3.51 15.95
CA GLU A 32 2.45 2.96 15.56
C GLU A 32 2.73 3.17 14.07
N LEU A 33 1.69 3.46 13.29
CA LEU A 33 1.81 3.89 11.91
C LEU A 33 2.61 5.18 11.81
N THR A 34 3.52 5.22 10.84
CA THR A 34 4.20 6.47 10.49
C THR A 34 3.16 7.53 10.10
N PRO A 35 3.44 8.83 10.29
CA PRO A 35 2.53 9.89 9.89
C PRO A 35 2.03 9.76 8.44
N LEU A 36 2.87 9.15 7.60
CA LEU A 36 2.59 8.86 6.21
C LEU A 36 1.55 7.75 6.03
N GLU A 37 1.78 6.58 6.63
CA GLU A 37 0.85 5.46 6.53
C GLU A 37 -0.53 5.78 7.11
N ARG A 38 -0.61 6.66 8.11
CA ARG A 38 -1.88 7.16 8.67
C ARG A 38 -2.73 7.96 7.68
N LEU A 39 -2.09 8.64 6.73
CA LEU A 39 -2.76 9.48 5.72
C LEU A 39 -3.17 8.67 4.47
N LYS A 40 -2.57 7.48 4.27
CA LYS A 40 -2.87 6.57 3.16
C LYS A 40 -4.32 6.07 3.30
N GLY A 41 -5.22 6.57 2.44
CA GLY A 41 -6.65 6.23 2.43
C GLY A 41 -7.59 7.36 2.89
N SER A 42 -7.07 8.43 3.53
CA SER A 42 -7.87 9.63 3.85
C SER A 42 -7.79 10.71 2.77
N VAL A 43 -6.77 10.66 1.91
CA VAL A 43 -6.52 11.65 0.84
C VAL A 43 -6.64 10.95 -0.52
N LYS A 44 -7.27 11.62 -1.50
CA LYS A 44 -7.46 11.08 -2.86
C LYS A 44 -6.15 10.73 -3.58
N ARG A 45 -5.06 11.44 -3.26
CA ARG A 45 -3.70 11.15 -3.74
C ARG A 45 -2.72 11.36 -2.60
N TYR A 46 -1.99 10.30 -2.30
CA TYR A 46 -1.13 10.21 -1.12
C TYR A 46 0.36 10.01 -1.49
N GLU A 47 0.65 9.78 -2.76
CA GLU A 47 2.01 9.73 -3.29
C GLU A 47 2.77 11.03 -2.96
N ARG A 48 4.04 10.87 -2.61
CA ARG A 48 4.93 12.02 -2.46
C ARG A 48 5.05 12.69 -3.83
N PRO A 49 5.22 14.02 -3.90
CA PRO A 49 5.44 14.72 -5.18
C PRO A 49 6.67 14.22 -5.97
N THR A 50 7.54 13.43 -5.33
CA THR A 50 8.75 12.83 -5.91
C THR A 50 8.59 11.34 -6.20
N ASP A 51 7.48 10.71 -5.81
CA ASP A 51 7.24 9.32 -6.18
C ASP A 51 7.05 9.27 -7.71
N PRO A 52 7.62 8.27 -8.40
CA PRO A 52 7.63 8.23 -9.85
C PRO A 52 6.23 7.91 -10.40
N VAL A 53 5.40 8.94 -10.54
CA VAL A 53 4.05 8.85 -11.14
C VAL A 53 4.13 8.58 -12.65
N TRP A 54 5.29 8.82 -13.26
CA TRP A 54 5.48 8.68 -14.70
C TRP A 54 5.43 7.23 -15.16
N ASP A 55 5.97 6.28 -14.39
CA ASP A 55 5.96 4.86 -14.77
C ASP A 55 4.51 4.35 -14.85
N GLU A 56 3.66 4.70 -13.88
CA GLU A 56 2.23 4.37 -13.91
C GLU A 56 1.48 5.03 -15.07
N TRP A 57 1.82 6.29 -15.40
CA TRP A 57 1.23 7.01 -16.53
C TRP A 57 1.64 6.45 -17.91
N PHE A 58 2.88 5.97 -18.04
CA PHE A 58 3.37 5.38 -19.30
C PHE A 58 3.01 3.90 -19.44
N ASP A 59 2.89 3.16 -18.34
CA ASP A 59 2.55 1.74 -18.33
C ASP A 59 1.04 1.46 -18.23
N SER A 60 0.20 2.50 -18.14
CA SER A 60 -1.25 2.33 -18.08
C SER A 60 -1.81 1.73 -19.37
N GLU A 61 -2.75 0.80 -19.24
CA GLU A 61 -3.49 0.23 -20.37
C GLU A 61 -4.39 1.26 -21.07
N GLU A 62 -4.67 2.39 -20.39
CA GLU A 62 -5.34 3.56 -20.94
C GLU A 62 -4.36 4.37 -21.81
N SER A 63 -4.56 4.32 -23.13
CA SER A 63 -3.76 5.06 -24.12
C SER A 63 -4.62 6.08 -24.87
N ALA A 64 -3.96 7.11 -25.43
CA ALA A 64 -4.63 8.04 -26.32
C ALA A 64 -5.16 7.30 -27.56
N THR A 65 -6.28 7.77 -28.10
CA THR A 65 -6.83 7.21 -29.33
C THR A 65 -5.94 7.54 -30.52
N ASP A 66 -5.99 6.70 -31.56
CA ASP A 66 -5.17 6.83 -32.77
C ASP A 66 -5.41 8.17 -33.52
N ASP A 67 -6.57 8.77 -33.32
CA ASP A 67 -6.95 10.05 -33.92
C ASP A 67 -6.65 11.28 -33.04
N PHE A 68 -6.11 11.07 -31.84
CA PHE A 68 -5.84 12.16 -30.90
C PHE A 68 -4.79 13.13 -31.44
N MET A 69 -5.18 14.39 -31.60
CA MET A 69 -4.31 15.51 -32.06
C MET A 69 -3.78 15.38 -33.51
N ASN A 70 -4.43 14.59 -34.37
CA ASN A 70 -4.05 14.50 -35.79
C ASN A 70 -4.02 15.85 -36.51
N ASP A 71 -5.03 16.70 -36.25
CA ASP A 71 -5.06 18.08 -36.70
C ASP A 71 -5.04 19.00 -35.48
N ARG A 72 -3.84 19.41 -35.07
CA ARG A 72 -3.69 20.37 -33.96
C ARG A 72 -4.04 21.76 -34.47
N ASP A 73 -5.13 22.33 -33.95
CA ASP A 73 -5.61 23.71 -34.23
C ASP A 73 -4.69 24.80 -33.63
N GLN A 74 -3.40 24.72 -33.90
CA GLN A 74 -2.47 25.77 -33.53
C GLN A 74 -2.64 26.94 -34.51
N PRO A 75 -2.82 28.18 -34.03
CA PRO A 75 -2.85 29.33 -34.92
C PRO A 75 -1.52 29.44 -35.68
N PRO A 76 -1.55 29.92 -36.93
CA PRO A 76 -0.32 30.20 -37.68
C PRO A 76 0.54 31.18 -36.88
N LYS A 77 1.86 31.05 -36.99
CA LYS A 77 2.76 32.07 -36.44
C LYS A 77 2.47 33.37 -37.18
N ASP A 78 2.36 34.47 -36.44
CA ASP A 78 2.33 35.80 -37.04
C ASP A 78 3.62 35.98 -37.86
N ASP A 79 3.49 36.26 -39.14
CA ASP A 79 4.61 36.64 -39.99
C ASP A 79 5.03 38.06 -39.57
N GLU A 80 6.20 38.20 -38.94
CA GLU A 80 6.80 39.47 -38.48
C GLU A 80 7.18 40.41 -39.65
#